data_AF-A0A662RBY3-F1
#
_entry.id   AF-A0A662RBY3-F1
#
_cell.length_a   1.000
_cell.length_b   1.000
_cell.length_c   1.000
_cell.angle_alpha   90.00
_cell.angle_beta   90.00
_cell.angle_gamma   90.00
#
_symmetry.space_group_name_H-M   'P 1'
#
loop_
_entity.id
_entity.type
_entity.pdbx_description
1 polymer ?
#
loop_
_entity_poly.entity_id
_entity_poly.type
_entity_poly.pdbx_seq_one_letter_code
_entity_poly.pdbx_strand_id
1 'polypeptide(L)'
;MKYDVAMKCLSQKLPEDMTTLIFNKKPDLKPISESLPTTEHRPDFIAKVSDEEGDFIPHIEFQTMHDPKMPVRMVSYYGRILHKYMLPVYPIVMYLTPEDSYADDQYTSSIRNNT
;
A
#
# COMPACT_ATOMS: atom_id res chain seq x y z
N MET A 1 -12.98 -25.39 -4.25
CA MET A 1 -12.31 -24.59 -5.30
C MET A 1 -13.09 -24.41 -6.60
N LYS A 2 -14.04 -25.28 -7.02
CA LYS A 2 -14.79 -25.08 -8.29
C LYS A 2 -15.55 -23.74 -8.38
N TYR A 3 -16.11 -23.26 -7.27
CA TYR A 3 -16.87 -22.00 -7.24
C TYR A 3 -15.98 -20.76 -7.40
N ASP A 4 -14.73 -20.78 -6.92
CA ASP A 4 -13.79 -19.66 -7.06
C ASP A 4 -13.42 -19.41 -8.53
N VAL A 5 -13.11 -20.49 -9.27
CA VAL A 5 -12.79 -20.41 -10.70
C VAL A 5 -13.99 -19.93 -11.52
N ALA A 6 -15.18 -20.46 -11.20
CA ALA A 6 -16.42 -20.03 -11.86
C ALA A 6 -16.70 -18.54 -11.59
N MET A 7 -16.52 -18.08 -10.35
CA MET A 7 -16.77 -16.70 -9.96
C MET A 7 -15.78 -15.72 -10.58
N LYS A 8 -14.49 -16.08 -10.66
CA LYS A 8 -13.47 -15.29 -11.38
C LYS A 8 -13.78 -15.14 -12.87
N CYS A 9 -14.23 -16.21 -13.52
CA CYS A 9 -14.63 -16.15 -14.92
C CYS A 9 -15.87 -15.27 -15.12
N LEU A 10 -16.85 -15.39 -14.21
CA LEU A 10 -18.07 -14.60 -14.26
C LEU A 10 -17.79 -13.11 -14.04
N SER A 11 -16.93 -12.76 -13.09
CA SER A 11 -16.62 -11.35 -12.79
C SER A 11 -15.89 -10.63 -13.90
N GLN A 12 -15.05 -11.34 -14.66
CA GLN A 12 -14.41 -10.78 -15.85
C GLN A 12 -15.39 -10.60 -17.02
N LYS A 13 -16.36 -11.50 -17.17
CA LYS A 13 -17.34 -11.46 -18.27
C LYS A 13 -18.51 -10.50 -18.02
N LEU A 14 -18.90 -10.33 -16.76
CA LEU A 14 -20.08 -9.57 -16.36
C LEU A 14 -19.74 -8.54 -15.26
N PRO A 15 -18.80 -7.59 -15.50
CA PRO A 15 -18.36 -6.65 -14.47
C PRO A 15 -19.49 -5.69 -14.02
N GLU A 16 -20.36 -5.26 -14.94
CA GLU A 16 -21.53 -4.43 -14.62
C GLU A 16 -22.54 -5.15 -13.72
N ASP A 17 -22.85 -6.41 -14.02
CA ASP A 17 -23.81 -7.19 -13.23
C ASP A 17 -23.23 -7.51 -11.85
N MET A 18 -21.95 -7.85 -11.78
CA MET A 18 -21.28 -8.12 -10.49
C MET A 18 -21.23 -6.89 -9.59
N THR A 19 -20.90 -5.73 -10.15
CA THR A 19 -20.86 -4.48 -9.38
C THR A 19 -22.27 -4.03 -9.00
N THR A 20 -23.24 -4.19 -9.88
CA THR A 20 -24.66 -3.93 -9.57
C THR A 20 -25.17 -4.85 -8.46
N LEU A 21 -24.79 -6.12 -8.47
CA LEU A 21 -25.14 -7.08 -7.42
C LEU A 21 -24.59 -6.67 -6.05
N ILE A 22 -23.36 -6.16 -6.00
CA ILE A 22 -22.69 -5.76 -4.74
C ILE A 22 -23.20 -4.41 -4.23
N PHE A 23 -23.36 -3.42 -5.12
CA PHE A 23 -23.68 -2.05 -4.73
C PHE A 23 -25.17 -1.69 -4.90
N ASN A 24 -25.99 -2.63 -5.37
CA ASN A 24 -27.42 -2.45 -5.63
C ASN A 24 -27.75 -1.23 -6.51
N LYS A 25 -26.84 -0.88 -7.41
CA LYS A 25 -26.97 0.26 -8.34
C LYS A 25 -26.11 0.00 -9.56
N LYS A 26 -26.63 0.33 -10.75
CA LYS A 26 -25.86 0.29 -11.99
C LYS A 26 -24.74 1.34 -11.97
N PRO A 27 -23.46 0.96 -11.97
CA PRO A 27 -22.35 1.92 -11.97
C PRO A 27 -21.96 2.34 -13.39
N ASP A 28 -21.37 3.54 -13.51
CA ASP A 28 -20.61 3.94 -14.71
C ASP A 28 -19.20 3.30 -14.61
N LEU A 29 -19.04 2.13 -15.22
CA LEU A 29 -17.77 1.39 -15.15
C LEU A 29 -16.82 1.80 -16.26
N LYS A 30 -15.59 2.10 -15.85
CA LYS A 30 -14.44 2.20 -16.74
C LYS A 30 -13.44 1.13 -16.34
N PRO A 31 -13.26 0.08 -17.16
CA PRO A 31 -12.25 -0.95 -16.88
C PRO A 31 -10.89 -0.29 -16.71
N ILE A 32 -10.22 -0.61 -15.61
CA ILE A 32 -8.82 -0.25 -15.36
C ILE A 32 -7.97 -1.50 -15.55
N SER A 33 -6.68 -1.30 -15.84
CA SER A 33 -5.76 -2.43 -15.93
C SER A 33 -5.71 -3.21 -14.61
N GLU A 34 -5.79 -4.53 -14.69
CA GLU A 34 -5.54 -5.42 -13.56
C GLU A 34 -4.05 -5.47 -13.20
N SER A 35 -3.16 -5.04 -14.12
CA SER A 35 -1.74 -4.94 -13.82
C SER A 35 -1.46 -3.77 -12.88
N LEU A 36 -0.93 -4.10 -11.70
CA LEU A 36 -0.45 -3.10 -10.76
C LEU A 36 0.94 -2.60 -11.20
N PRO A 37 1.25 -1.31 -11.04
CA PRO A 37 2.56 -0.78 -11.39
C PRO A 37 3.65 -1.45 -10.55
N THR A 38 4.61 -2.09 -11.23
CA THR A 38 5.91 -2.50 -10.66
C THR A 38 6.82 -1.29 -10.59
N THR A 39 6.56 -0.38 -9.65
CA THR A 39 7.52 0.66 -9.32
C THR A 39 8.72 0.04 -8.62
N GLU A 40 9.87 -0.08 -9.29
CA GLU A 40 11.14 -0.45 -8.65
C GLU A 40 11.68 0.73 -7.84
N HIS A 41 10.98 1.09 -6.77
CA HIS A 41 11.58 1.94 -5.75
C HIS A 41 12.37 1.03 -4.80
N ARG A 42 13.65 1.35 -4.65
CA ARG A 42 14.53 0.69 -3.69
C ARG A 42 14.48 1.48 -2.39
N PRO A 43 14.23 0.82 -1.24
CA PRO A 43 14.27 1.52 0.03
C PRO A 43 15.69 2.00 0.33
N ASP A 44 15.82 3.15 0.99
CA ASP A 44 17.14 3.71 1.31
C ASP A 44 17.91 2.79 2.26
N PHE A 45 17.21 2.24 3.26
CA PHE A 45 17.78 1.29 4.20
C PHE A 45 16.78 0.22 4.63
N ILE A 46 17.21 -1.04 4.56
CA ILE A 46 16.54 -2.20 5.15
C ILE A 46 17.59 -3.14 5.75
N ALA A 47 17.28 -3.74 6.89
CA ALA A 47 18.11 -4.77 7.51
C ALA A 47 17.22 -5.82 8.18
N LYS A 48 17.74 -7.04 8.34
CA LYS A 48 17.16 -7.99 9.30
C LYS A 48 17.88 -7.79 10.64
N VAL A 49 17.12 -7.52 11.69
CA VAL A 49 17.60 -7.44 13.06
C VAL A 49 17.08 -8.66 13.81
N SER A 50 17.93 -9.24 14.65
CA SER A 50 17.61 -10.37 15.52
C SER A 50 17.99 -9.98 16.94
N ASP A 51 17.03 -10.00 17.85
CA ASP A 51 17.24 -9.74 19.28
C ASP A 51 16.55 -10.80 20.17
N GLU A 52 16.47 -10.56 21.47
CA GLU A 52 15.84 -11.47 22.44
C GLU A 52 14.32 -11.60 22.25
N GLU A 53 13.67 -10.61 21.63
CA GLU A 53 12.22 -10.57 21.40
C GLU A 53 11.83 -11.15 20.03
N GLY A 54 12.78 -11.18 19.07
CA GLY A 54 12.65 -11.93 17.82
C GLY A 54 13.33 -11.27 16.62
N ASP A 55 12.97 -11.77 15.43
CA ASP A 55 13.45 -11.23 14.17
C ASP A 55 12.52 -10.13 13.66
N PHE A 56 13.07 -8.99 13.24
CA PHE A 56 12.31 -7.91 12.63
C PHE A 56 13.10 -7.15 11.55
N ILE A 57 12.41 -6.27 10.82
CA ILE A 57 12.98 -5.44 9.75
C ILE A 57 12.70 -3.96 10.01
N PRO A 58 13.70 -3.13 10.39
CA PRO A 58 13.60 -1.69 10.22
C PRO A 58 13.67 -1.34 8.72
N HIS A 59 12.73 -0.53 8.25
CA HIS A 59 12.75 0.07 6.92
C HIS A 59 12.79 1.59 7.07
N ILE A 60 13.89 2.21 6.64
CA ILE A 60 14.14 3.65 6.82
C ILE A 60 14.22 4.32 5.44
N GLU A 61 13.49 5.42 5.27
CA GLU A 61 13.64 6.37 4.16
C GLU A 61 14.18 7.71 4.70
N PHE A 62 15.17 8.30 4.03
CA PHE A 62 15.69 9.61 4.39
C PHE A 62 15.04 10.69 3.52
N GLN A 63 14.56 11.76 4.14
CA GLN A 63 13.92 12.88 3.44
C GLN A 63 14.53 14.20 3.87
N THR A 64 14.96 15.03 2.92
CA THR A 64 15.41 16.40 3.18
C THR A 64 14.28 17.43 3.02
N MET A 65 13.14 17.01 2.46
CA MET A 65 11.96 17.84 2.22
C MET A 65 10.70 17.02 2.46
N HIS A 66 9.59 17.68 2.78
CA HIS A 66 8.29 17.03 2.90
C HIS A 66 7.81 16.49 1.54
N ASP A 67 7.60 15.17 1.45
CA ASP A 67 6.96 14.50 0.30
C ASP A 67 5.56 14.02 0.70
N PRO A 68 4.47 14.65 0.20
CA PRO A 68 3.10 14.25 0.53
C PRO A 68 2.74 12.84 0.03
N LYS A 69 3.54 12.25 -0.87
CA LYS A 69 3.36 10.87 -1.33
C LYS A 69 4.11 9.85 -0.49
N MET A 70 4.95 10.29 0.45
CA MET A 70 5.76 9.40 1.29
C MET A 70 4.91 8.35 2.03
N PRO A 71 3.76 8.69 2.64
CA PRO A 71 2.96 7.70 3.35
C PRO A 71 2.42 6.60 2.43
N VAL A 72 2.02 6.94 1.20
CA VAL A 72 1.59 5.96 0.19
C VAL A 72 2.74 5.04 -0.22
N ARG A 73 3.95 5.61 -0.39
CA ARG A 73 5.16 4.83 -0.65
C ARG A 73 5.46 3.88 0.51
N MET A 74 5.39 4.34 1.76
CA MET A 74 5.62 3.51 2.95
C MET A 74 4.66 2.33 3.04
N VAL A 75 3.37 2.52 2.76
CA VAL A 75 2.40 1.40 2.72
C VAL A 75 2.75 0.39 1.61
N SER A 76 3.13 0.89 0.42
CA SER A 76 3.57 0.02 -0.68
C SER A 76 4.84 -0.76 -0.33
N TYR A 77 5.82 -0.12 0.31
CA TYR A 77 7.05 -0.78 0.76
C TYR A 77 6.76 -1.82 1.83
N TYR A 78 5.98 -1.46 2.86
CA TYR A 78 5.59 -2.36 3.94
C TYR A 78 4.98 -3.66 3.39
N GLY A 79 3.98 -3.55 2.50
CA GLY A 79 3.34 -4.74 1.91
C GLY A 79 4.32 -5.63 1.14
N ARG A 80 5.26 -5.04 0.40
CA ARG A 80 6.27 -5.78 -0.36
C ARG A 80 7.31 -6.45 0.52
N ILE A 81 7.79 -5.75 1.56
CA ILE A 81 8.78 -6.27 2.52
C ILE A 81 8.13 -7.40 3.33
N LEU A 82 6.93 -7.16 3.87
CA LEU A 82 6.17 -8.16 4.63
C LEU A 82 5.92 -9.41 3.79
N HIS A 83 5.43 -9.27 2.57
CA HIS A 83 5.18 -10.40 1.68
C HIS A 83 6.45 -11.19 1.36
N LYS A 84 7.60 -10.52 1.22
CA LYS A 84 8.87 -11.17 0.88
C LYS A 84 9.52 -11.90 2.05
N TYR A 85 9.52 -11.30 3.24
CA TYR A 85 10.30 -11.78 4.38
C TYR A 85 9.44 -12.40 5.49
N MET A 86 8.14 -12.11 5.53
CA MET A 86 7.20 -12.59 6.55
C MET A 86 7.64 -12.29 7.99
N LEU A 87 8.34 -11.16 8.18
CA LEU A 87 8.79 -10.65 9.47
C LEU A 87 8.04 -9.35 9.82
N PRO A 88 7.89 -8.99 11.11
CA PRO A 88 7.49 -7.65 11.52
C PRO A 88 8.35 -6.58 10.85
N VAL A 89 7.69 -5.58 10.26
CA VAL A 89 8.35 -4.46 9.58
C VAL A 89 8.04 -3.18 10.32
N TYR A 90 9.07 -2.40 10.63
CA TYR A 90 8.97 -1.10 11.28
C TYR A 90 9.29 -0.02 10.25
N PRO A 91 8.26 0.59 9.62
CA PRO A 91 8.42 1.67 8.66
C PRO A 91 8.80 2.97 9.37
N ILE A 92 9.90 3.60 8.96
CA ILE A 92 10.45 4.83 9.54
C ILE A 92 10.76 5.80 8.40
N VAL A 93 10.34 7.05 8.58
CA VAL A 93 10.78 8.17 7.72
C VAL A 93 11.62 9.09 8.58
N MET A 94 12.87 9.32 8.17
CA MET A 94 13.80 10.20 8.86
C MET A 94 13.93 11.51 8.09
N TYR A 95 13.41 12.60 8.67
CA TYR A 95 13.56 13.94 8.12
C TYR A 95 14.89 14.56 8.57
N LEU A 96 15.70 14.99 7.61
CA LEU A 96 16.99 15.63 7.80
C LEU A 96 16.85 17.12 7.46
N THR A 97 16.49 17.94 8.46
CA THR A 97 16.28 19.39 8.30
C THR A 97 17.39 20.20 8.98
N PRO A 98 17.80 21.37 8.43
CA PRO A 98 18.85 22.20 9.04
C PRO A 98 18.50 22.87 10.38
N GLU A 99 17.21 22.97 10.75
CA GLU A 99 16.71 23.59 11.99
C GLU A 99 15.44 22.86 12.51
N ASP A 100 14.95 23.23 13.71
CA ASP A 100 13.73 22.76 14.42
C ASP A 100 12.40 23.05 13.66
N SER A 101 12.42 23.00 12.33
CA SER A 101 11.22 23.04 11.50
C SER A 101 10.49 21.71 11.65
N TYR A 102 9.36 21.71 12.37
CA TYR A 102 8.43 20.59 12.40
C TYR A 102 8.00 20.25 10.97
N ALA A 103 8.34 19.03 10.52
CA ALA A 103 7.67 18.44 9.38
C ALA A 103 6.27 18.01 9.83
N ASP A 104 5.24 18.32 9.05
CA ASP A 104 3.89 17.80 9.28
C ASP A 104 3.96 16.27 9.28
N ASP A 105 3.65 15.65 10.42
CA ASP A 105 3.73 14.21 10.66
C ASP A 105 2.38 13.50 10.45
N GLN A 106 1.33 14.26 10.12
CA GLN A 106 -0.01 13.73 9.95
C GLN A 106 -0.34 13.48 8.48
N TYR A 107 -0.47 12.20 8.13
CA TYR A 107 -1.08 11.80 6.87
C TYR A 107 -2.58 11.58 7.03
N THR A 108 -3.39 12.46 6.45
CA THR A 108 -4.84 12.25 6.35
C THR A 108 -5.18 11.67 4.98
N SER A 109 -5.82 10.50 4.95
CA SER A 109 -6.47 9.98 3.75
C SER A 109 -7.99 9.95 3.93
N SER A 110 -8.73 10.34 2.89
CA SER A 110 -10.19 10.29 2.89
C SER A 110 -10.67 9.24 1.90
N ILE A 111 -11.40 8.24 2.37
CA ILE A 111 -12.23 7.40 1.51
C ILE A 111 -13.52 8.19 1.28
N ARG A 112 -13.80 8.57 0.02
CA ARG A 112 -15.05 9.24 -0.32
C ARG A 112 -16.18 8.23 -0.21
N ASN A 113 -16.89 8.22 0.92
CA ASN A 113 -18.16 7.52 1.03
C ASN A 113 -19.20 8.31 0.22
N ASN A 114 -19.42 7.93 -1.03
CA ASN A 114 -20.57 8.41 -1.77
C ASN A 114 -21.82 7.71 -1.20
N THR A 115 -22.52 8.42 -0.32
CA THR A 115 -23.90 8.08 0.08
C THR A 115 -24.84 8.36 -1.09
#